data_AF-A0A534QH46-F1
#
_entry.id   AF-A0A534QH46-F1
#
_cell.length_a   1.000
_cell.length_b   1.000
_cell.length_c   1.000
_cell.angle_alpha   90.00
_cell.angle_beta   90.00
_cell.angle_gamma   90.00
#
_symmetry.space_group_name_H-M   'P 1'
#
loop_
_entity.id
_entity.type
_entity.pdbx_description
1 polymer ?
#
loop_
_entity_poly.entity_id
_entity_poly.type
_entity_poly.pdbx_seq_one_letter_code
_entity_poly.pdbx_strand_id
1 'polypeptide(L)' 'MGTSPAGSVVLVPFPFSDLSKSKLRPTVVLAEGGRGDRILCQITSN' A
#
# COMPACT_ATOMS: atom_id res chain seq x y z
N MET A 1 -10.23 10.32 7.13
CA MET A 1 -8.94 9.59 7.01
C MET A 1 -7.96 10.56 6.37
N GLY A 2 -6.83 10.84 7.02
CA GLY A 2 -5.91 11.92 6.62
C GLY A 2 -5.24 11.66 5.27
N THR A 3 -4.74 12.72 4.63
CA THR A 3 -3.96 12.59 3.39
C THR A 3 -2.63 11.88 3.73
N SER A 4 -2.20 10.92 2.89
CA SER A 4 -0.93 10.22 3.06
C SER A 4 0.02 10.62 1.93
N PRO A 5 0.67 11.80 2.00
CA PRO A 5 1.46 12.34 0.90
C PRO A 5 2.53 11.36 0.41
N ALA A 6 3.05 11.57 -0.79
CA ALA A 6 4.20 10.82 -1.30
C ALA A 6 5.34 10.79 -0.26
N GLY A 7 5.92 9.61 -0.05
CA GLY A 7 6.89 9.33 1.01
C GLY A 7 6.28 8.79 2.31
N SER A 8 4.95 8.83 2.49
CA SER A 8 4.30 8.24 3.66
C SER A 8 4.38 6.71 3.64
N VAL A 9 4.57 6.10 4.80
CA VAL A 9 4.37 4.66 5.00
C VAL A 9 2.93 4.42 5.44
N VAL A 10 2.22 3.59 4.69
CA VAL A 10 0.84 3.17 4.99
C VAL A 10 0.75 1.65 5.06
N LEU A 11 -0.21 1.15 5.84
CA LEU A 11 -0.56 -0.27 5.88
C LEU A 11 -1.73 -0.54 4.95
N VAL A 12 -1.57 -1.48 4.03
CA VAL A 12 -2.65 -1.91 3.13
C VAL A 12 -2.88 -3.42 3.23
N PRO A 13 -4.13 -3.91 3.10
CA PRO A 13 -4.38 -5.33 2.93
C PRO A 13 -3.77 -5.82 1.62
N PHE A 14 -2.88 -6.80 1.69
CA PHE A 14 -2.32 -7.45 0.51
C PHE A 14 -2.74 -8.92 0.50
N PRO A 15 -3.31 -9.43 -0.60
CA PRO A 15 -3.74 -10.82 -0.69
C PRO A 15 -2.53 -11.76 -0.74
N PHE A 16 -2.72 -12.99 -0.27
CA PHE A 16 -1.83 -14.08 -0.67
C PHE A 16 -2.04 -14.40 -2.16
N SER A 17 -1.05 -15.04 -2.79
CA SER A 17 -1.13 -15.42 -4.21
C SER A 17 -2.30 -16.35 -4.51
N ASP A 18 -2.76 -17.13 -3.53
CA ASP A 18 -3.91 -18.02 -3.63
C ASP A 18 -5.25 -17.32 -3.31
N LEU A 19 -5.23 -16.02 -3.02
CA LEU A 19 -6.37 -15.18 -2.64
C LEU A 19 -7.15 -15.68 -1.41
N SER A 20 -6.63 -16.66 -0.66
CA SER A 20 -7.38 -17.28 0.44
C SER A 20 -7.56 -16.34 1.64
N LYS A 21 -6.60 -15.44 1.84
CA LYS A 21 -6.57 -14.44 2.93
C LYS A 21 -5.75 -13.21 2.51
N SER A 22 -5.84 -12.15 3.30
CA SER A 22 -4.97 -10.98 3.21
C SER A 22 -4.20 -10.73 4.50
N LYS A 23 -3.01 -10.13 4.39
CA LYS A 23 -2.24 -9.60 5.52
C LYS A 23 -2.01 -8.11 5.33
N LEU A 24 -1.98 -7.33 6.41
CA LEU A 24 -1.52 -5.95 6.33
C LEU A 24 -0.03 -5.95 5.97
N ARG A 25 0.33 -5.19 4.94
CA ARG A 25 1.71 -5.00 4.47
C ARG A 25 2.05 -3.51 4.49
N PRO A 26 3.25 -3.16 4.98
CA PRO A 26 3.75 -1.80 4.83
C PRO A 26 4.06 -1.50 3.36
N THR A 27 3.65 -0.31 2.92
CA THR A 27 3.94 0.22 1.58
C THR A 27 4.31 1.70 1.67
N VAL A 28 5.19 2.16 0.78
CA VAL A 28 5.48 3.59 0.60
C VAL A 28 4.54 4.16 -0.46
N VAL A 29 3.94 5.31 -0.20
CA VAL A 29 3.18 6.08 -1.21
C VAL A 29 4.16 6.75 -2.17
N LEU A 30 4.12 6.41 -3.46
CA LEU A 30 4.96 7.00 -4.49
C LEU A 30 4.31 8.21 -5.15
N ALA A 31 3.01 8.12 -5.45
CA ALA A 31 2.26 9.18 -6.10
C ALA A 31 0.75 9.01 -5.92
N GLU A 32 -0.01 10.08 -6.17
CA GLU A 32 -1.45 9.97 -6.38
C GLU A 32 -1.70 9.41 -7.79
N GLY A 33 -2.44 8.31 -7.88
CA GLY A 33 -3.10 7.91 -9.12
C GLY A 33 -4.42 8.69 -9.19
N GLY A 34 -4.78 9.27 -10.32
CA GLY A 34 -6.02 10.05 -10.41
C GLY A 34 -7.25 9.29 -9.88
N ARG A 35 -8.34 10.00 -9.58
CA ARG A 35 -9.60 9.43 -9.00
C ARG A 35 -9.47 8.92 -7.55
N GLY A 36 -8.45 9.37 -6.83
CA GLY A 36 -8.25 9.03 -5.42
C GLY A 36 -7.43 7.74 -5.22
N ASP A 37 -6.90 7.18 -6.30
CA ASP A 37 -5.98 6.05 -6.24
C ASP A 37 -4.60 6.50 -5.76
N ARG A 38 -3.78 5.55 -5.30
CA ARG A 38 -2.39 5.81 -4.95
C ARG A 38 -1.49 4.75 -5.57
N ILE A 39 -0.36 5.20 -6.09
CA ILE A 39 0.71 4.32 -6.54
C ILE A 39 1.54 3.98 -5.31
N LEU A 40 1.65 2.69 -4.99
CA LEU A 40 2.31 2.18 -3.79
C LEU A 40 3.49 1.27 -4.15
N CYS A 41 4.54 1.27 -3.31
CA CYS A 41 5.65 0.33 -3.38
C CYS A 41 5.68 -0.53 -2.10
N GLN A 42 5.69 -1.85 -2.24
CA GLN A 42 5.70 -2.77 -1.11
C GLN A 42 7.07 -2.81 -0.41
N ILE A 43 7.06 -2.82 0.92
CA ILE A 43 8.25 -3.03 1.76
C ILE A 43 8.28 -4.50 2.23
N THR A 44 9.46 -5.15 2.15
CA THR A 44 9.71 -6.52 2.65
C THR A 44 11.03 -6.56 3.41
N SER A 45 11.23 -7.53 4.32
CA SER A 45 12.35 -7.56 5.27
C SER A 45 13.40 -8.65 5.04
N ASN A 46 13.38 -9.34 3.88
CA ASN A 46 14.09 -10.61 3.62
C ASN A 46 13.51 -11.81 4.38
#